data_AF-A0A957C5X1-F1
#
_entry.id   AF-A0A957C5X1-F1
#
_cell.length_a   1.000
_cell.length_b   1.000
_cell.length_c   1.000
_cell.angle_alpha   90.00
_cell.angle_beta   90.00
_cell.angle_gamma   90.00
#
_symmetry.space_group_name_H-M   'P 1'
#
loop_
_entity.id
_entity.type
_entity.pdbx_description
1 polymer ?
#
loop_
_entity_poly.entity_id
_entity_poly.type
_entity_poly.pdbx_seq_one_letter_code
_entity_poly.pdbx_strand_id
1 'polypeptide(L)'
;VRDCKAAIKSSGKNADTSLRDDLDLAQQCLDELRDAQRTLHESASVHQRESIQLKKMSEDHLPQTESFLKQQQDAAYAIRSMQPGDLGVASFTDEQIQTMAGPAGTARSVPTKQVTSDILAADFMDLMSQPIPSGFQWLQLDELKLDEVLAEVKSAEDYRPHATYEDMQSGLQKLREKILPAIAAQGYTADSFMFSQMDRQAGVKFEDGSQKIFEAFFGDDAIAVQLDPITGKYDVTNGRNRIRAAVDAGWLALPVKNVRRKTYEPSERSSE
;
A
#
# COMPACT_ATOMS: atom_id res chain seq x y z
N VAL A 1 4.82 5.80 -38.75
CA VAL A 1 5.72 5.09 -39.71
C VAL A 1 5.10 4.92 -41.10
N ARG A 2 3.91 4.31 -41.24
CA ARG A 2 3.26 4.13 -42.55
C ARG A 2 2.94 5.46 -43.22
N ASP A 3 2.51 6.44 -42.43
CA ASP A 3 2.12 7.78 -42.92
C ASP A 3 3.34 8.63 -43.28
N CYS A 4 4.41 8.60 -42.47
CA CYS A 4 5.71 9.19 -42.81
C CYS A 4 6.26 8.71 -44.17
N LYS A 5 6.14 7.41 -44.45
CA LYS A 5 6.59 6.82 -45.71
C LYS A 5 5.75 7.28 -46.90
N ALA A 6 4.47 7.58 -46.70
CA ALA A 6 3.59 8.12 -47.73
C ALA A 6 3.90 9.59 -48.02
N ALA A 7 4.15 10.40 -46.98
CA ALA A 7 4.46 11.82 -47.10
C ALA A 7 5.78 12.10 -47.86
N ILE A 8 6.83 11.33 -47.58
CA ILE A 8 8.12 11.43 -48.29
C ILE A 8 7.97 11.10 -49.78
N LYS A 9 7.07 10.17 -50.13
CA LYS A 9 6.83 9.78 -51.53
C LYS A 9 6.09 10.84 -52.34
N SER A 10 5.29 11.69 -51.69
CA SER A 10 4.52 12.75 -52.38
C SER A 10 5.33 14.03 -52.64
N SER A 11 6.41 14.27 -51.91
CA SER A 11 7.13 15.56 -51.95
C SER A 11 8.04 15.76 -53.18
N GLY A 12 8.52 14.69 -53.80
CA GLY A 12 9.52 14.74 -54.89
C GLY A 12 9.07 15.34 -56.25
N LYS A 13 8.06 16.21 -56.31
CA LYS A 13 7.55 16.80 -57.56
C LYS A 13 7.83 18.30 -57.76
N ASN A 14 8.32 19.05 -56.77
CA ASN A 14 8.62 20.48 -56.92
C ASN A 14 10.05 20.78 -56.41
N ALA A 15 10.95 21.33 -57.23
CA ALA A 15 12.39 21.14 -57.00
C ALA A 15 13.12 22.16 -56.08
N ASP A 16 12.64 23.39 -55.87
CA ASP A 16 13.50 24.44 -55.25
C ASP A 16 13.04 25.00 -53.89
N THR A 17 11.75 24.93 -53.52
CA THR A 17 11.30 25.21 -52.14
C THR A 17 11.23 23.96 -51.26
N SER A 18 11.46 22.77 -51.83
CA SER A 18 11.17 21.47 -51.21
C SER A 18 12.21 20.98 -50.20
N LEU A 19 13.49 21.32 -50.36
CA LEU A 19 14.56 20.72 -49.55
C LEU A 19 14.48 21.04 -48.05
N ARG A 20 14.02 22.24 -47.69
CA ARG A 20 13.87 22.64 -46.29
C ARG A 20 12.64 21.98 -45.67
N ASP A 21 11.53 21.99 -46.40
CA ASP A 21 10.29 21.34 -45.97
C ASP A 21 10.47 19.82 -45.84
N ASP A 22 11.24 19.20 -46.73
CA ASP A 22 11.61 17.77 -46.68
C ASP A 22 12.49 17.45 -45.46
N LEU A 23 13.42 18.34 -45.11
CA LEU A 23 14.28 18.18 -43.93
C LEU A 23 13.47 18.32 -42.64
N ASP A 24 12.59 19.32 -42.55
CA ASP A 24 11.72 19.52 -41.39
C ASP A 24 10.75 18.34 -41.22
N LEU A 25 10.18 17.83 -42.31
CA LEU A 25 9.34 16.63 -42.29
C LEU A 25 10.12 15.38 -41.86
N ALA A 26 11.36 15.20 -42.35
CA ALA A 26 12.21 14.10 -41.96
C ALA A 26 12.56 14.17 -40.46
N GLN A 27 12.83 15.36 -39.94
CA GLN A 27 13.11 15.60 -38.53
C GLN A 27 11.89 15.27 -37.67
N GLN A 28 10.70 15.74 -38.05
CA GLN A 28 9.45 15.42 -37.37
C GLN A 28 9.21 13.89 -37.32
N CYS A 29 9.39 13.19 -38.44
CA CYS A 29 9.25 11.73 -38.47
C CYS A 29 10.28 11.01 -37.61
N LEU A 30 11.48 11.56 -37.45
CA LEU A 30 12.52 10.99 -36.60
C LEU A 30 12.17 11.17 -35.11
N ASP A 31 11.63 12.32 -34.73
CA ASP A 31 11.19 12.57 -33.35
C ASP A 31 9.96 11.72 -33.00
N GLU A 32 8.99 11.56 -33.90
CA GLU A 32 7.87 10.61 -33.72
C GLU A 32 8.33 9.16 -33.52
N LEU A 33 9.38 8.75 -34.26
CA LEU A 33 9.97 7.41 -34.10
C LEU A 33 10.66 7.25 -32.73
N ARG A 34 11.35 8.27 -32.24
CA ARG A 34 11.98 8.27 -30.92
C ARG A 34 10.96 8.19 -29.80
N ASP A 35 9.88 8.95 -29.91
CA ASP A 35 8.79 8.91 -28.94
C ASP A 35 8.09 7.55 -28.95
N ALA A 36 7.80 6.99 -30.13
CA ALA A 36 7.25 5.64 -30.23
C ALA A 36 8.19 4.57 -29.63
N GLN A 37 9.51 4.70 -29.84
CA GLN A 37 10.51 3.82 -29.24
C GLN A 37 10.53 3.94 -27.71
N ARG A 38 10.42 5.17 -27.17
CA ARG A 38 10.34 5.41 -25.72
C ARG A 38 9.10 4.75 -25.12
N THR A 39 7.93 4.98 -25.70
CA THR A 39 6.66 4.38 -25.24
C THR A 39 6.72 2.85 -25.28
N LEU A 40 7.31 2.27 -26.33
CA LEU A 40 7.47 0.82 -26.44
C LEU A 40 8.42 0.27 -25.37
N HIS A 41 9.51 0.98 -25.07
CA HIS A 41 10.44 0.59 -24.01
C HIS A 41 9.80 0.69 -22.62
N GLU A 42 9.03 1.75 -22.36
CA GLU A 42 8.26 1.91 -21.13
C GLU A 42 7.24 0.78 -20.95
N SER A 43 6.45 0.47 -21.98
CA SER A 43 5.50 -0.65 -21.96
C SER A 43 6.20 -1.99 -21.74
N ALA A 44 7.32 -2.25 -22.42
CA ALA A 44 8.11 -3.47 -22.22
C ALA A 44 8.63 -3.59 -20.78
N SER A 45 9.08 -2.48 -20.18
CA SER A 45 9.56 -2.45 -18.79
C SER A 45 8.45 -2.71 -17.77
N VAL A 46 7.21 -2.29 -18.06
CA VAL A 46 6.03 -2.58 -17.23
C VAL A 46 5.71 -4.07 -17.28
N HIS A 47 5.58 -4.64 -18.49
CA HIS A 47 5.30 -6.07 -18.64
C HIS A 47 6.40 -6.97 -18.07
N GLN A 48 7.67 -6.55 -18.17
CA GLN A 48 8.76 -7.29 -17.54
C GLN A 48 8.61 -7.30 -16.02
N ARG A 49 8.28 -6.17 -15.39
CA ARG A 49 8.03 -6.11 -13.94
C ARG A 49 6.85 -6.98 -13.52
N GLU A 50 5.75 -6.92 -14.26
CA GLU A 50 4.57 -7.77 -14.02
C GLU A 50 4.92 -9.26 -14.12
N SER A 51 5.69 -9.66 -15.13
CA SER A 51 6.09 -11.06 -15.31
C SER A 51 6.98 -11.56 -14.16
N ILE A 52 7.89 -10.73 -13.65
CA ILE A 52 8.75 -11.06 -12.50
C ILE A 52 7.90 -11.19 -11.23
N GLN A 53 6.91 -10.31 -11.04
CA GLN A 53 6.01 -10.36 -9.90
C GLN A 53 5.13 -11.61 -9.93
N LEU A 54 4.54 -11.94 -11.08
CA LEU A 54 3.75 -13.17 -11.25
C LEU A 54 4.60 -14.41 -11.02
N LYS A 55 5.84 -14.43 -11.52
CA LYS A 55 6.78 -15.52 -11.27
C LYS A 55 7.07 -15.68 -9.77
N LYS A 56 7.36 -14.58 -9.07
CA LYS A 56 7.59 -14.60 -7.62
C LYS A 56 6.36 -15.09 -6.86
N MET A 57 5.16 -14.60 -7.20
CA MET A 57 3.92 -15.06 -6.58
C MET A 57 3.68 -16.56 -6.80
N SER A 58 3.97 -17.05 -8.00
CA SER A 58 3.90 -18.48 -8.33
C SER A 58 4.87 -19.30 -7.49
N GLU A 59 6.14 -18.88 -7.42
CA GLU A 59 7.20 -19.58 -6.68
C GLU A 59 6.96 -19.56 -5.16
N ASP A 60 6.47 -18.45 -4.60
CA ASP A 60 6.29 -18.29 -3.15
C ASP A 60 4.94 -18.86 -2.66
N HIS A 61 3.83 -18.61 -3.38
CA HIS A 61 2.48 -18.92 -2.89
C HIS A 61 1.93 -20.28 -3.32
N LEU A 62 2.36 -20.85 -4.46
CA LEU A 62 1.90 -22.19 -4.85
C LEU A 62 2.31 -23.24 -3.82
N PRO A 63 3.58 -23.33 -3.36
CA PRO A 63 3.97 -24.33 -2.37
C PRO A 63 3.24 -24.15 -1.03
N GLN A 64 3.00 -22.90 -0.62
CA GLN A 64 2.24 -22.59 0.60
C GLN A 64 0.80 -23.07 0.47
N THR A 65 0.14 -22.77 -0.65
CA THR A 65 -1.24 -23.18 -0.91
C THR A 65 -1.34 -24.71 -0.96
N GLU A 66 -0.42 -25.40 -1.64
CA GLU A 66 -0.36 -26.86 -1.66
C GLU A 66 -0.17 -27.45 -0.26
N SER A 67 0.73 -26.87 0.56
CA SER A 67 0.97 -27.33 1.92
C SER A 67 -0.26 -27.16 2.82
N PHE A 68 -0.98 -26.04 2.69
CA PHE A 68 -2.20 -25.77 3.42
C PHE A 68 -3.33 -26.74 3.03
N LEU A 69 -3.54 -26.95 1.72
CA LEU A 69 -4.54 -27.90 1.22
C LEU A 69 -4.25 -29.32 1.69
N LYS A 70 -2.96 -29.72 1.68
CA LYS A 70 -2.54 -31.02 2.20
C LYS A 70 -2.81 -31.15 3.70
N GLN A 71 -2.51 -30.12 4.49
CA GLN A 71 -2.80 -30.09 5.92
C GLN A 71 -4.31 -30.22 6.21
N GLN A 72 -5.16 -29.52 5.44
CA GLN A 72 -6.62 -29.62 5.56
C GLN A 72 -7.12 -31.02 5.17
N GLN A 73 -6.56 -31.61 4.13
CA GLN A 73 -6.87 -32.97 3.71
C GLN A 73 -6.51 -33.99 4.81
N ASP A 74 -5.32 -33.87 5.40
CA ASP A 74 -4.87 -34.74 6.49
C ASP A 74 -5.77 -34.60 7.74
N ALA A 75 -6.18 -33.37 8.08
CA ALA A 75 -7.11 -33.12 9.18
C ALA A 75 -8.49 -33.75 8.94
N ALA A 76 -9.01 -33.65 7.71
CA ALA A 76 -10.27 -34.29 7.34
C ALA A 76 -10.19 -35.82 7.42
N TYR A 77 -9.07 -36.42 7.00
CA TYR A 77 -8.83 -37.85 7.16
C TYR A 77 -8.72 -38.26 8.63
N ALA A 78 -8.07 -37.45 9.48
CA ALA A 78 -7.98 -37.71 10.91
C ALA A 78 -9.37 -37.78 11.56
N ILE A 79 -10.23 -36.78 11.29
CA ILE A 79 -11.62 -36.75 11.78
C ILE A 79 -12.39 -37.99 11.30
N ARG A 80 -12.24 -38.36 10.02
CA ARG A 80 -12.92 -39.53 9.46
C ARG A 80 -12.42 -40.87 10.05
N SER A 81 -11.15 -40.92 10.46
CA SER A 81 -10.54 -42.11 11.05
C SER A 81 -10.90 -42.32 12.53
N MET A 82 -11.37 -41.28 13.22
CA MET A 82 -11.93 -41.41 14.55
C MET A 82 -13.26 -42.17 14.46
N GLN A 83 -13.25 -43.44 14.87
CA GLN A 83 -14.48 -44.23 14.97
C GLN A 83 -15.45 -43.56 15.97
N PRO A 84 -16.77 -43.54 15.68
CA PRO A 84 -17.78 -42.91 16.54
C PRO A 84 -18.02 -43.62 17.88
N GLY A 85 -17.10 -44.49 18.33
CA GLY A 85 -17.23 -45.31 19.53
C GLY A 85 -16.60 -44.73 20.81
N ASP A 86 -15.84 -43.63 20.75
CA ASP A 86 -15.07 -43.10 21.90
C ASP A 86 -15.53 -41.72 22.39
N LEU A 87 -16.66 -41.22 21.87
CA LEU A 87 -17.34 -40.04 22.42
C LEU A 87 -18.20 -40.50 23.61
N GLY A 88 -17.54 -40.72 24.75
CA GLY A 88 -18.19 -40.86 26.04
C GLY A 88 -19.10 -39.66 26.31
N VAL A 89 -20.40 -39.88 26.15
CA VAL A 89 -21.45 -38.90 26.44
C VAL A 89 -21.49 -38.68 27.95
N ALA A 90 -20.68 -37.77 28.46
CA ALA A 90 -20.84 -37.25 29.81
C ALA A 90 -22.14 -36.43 29.83
N SER A 91 -23.18 -37.06 30.35
CA SER A 91 -24.49 -36.48 30.61
C SER A 91 -24.35 -35.28 31.56
N PHE A 92 -24.37 -34.06 31.02
CA PHE A 92 -24.47 -32.85 31.82
C PHE A 92 -25.90 -32.71 32.34
N THR A 93 -26.10 -32.87 33.64
CA THR A 93 -27.37 -32.67 34.33
C THR A 93 -27.61 -31.18 34.62
N ASP A 94 -28.84 -30.77 34.41
CA ASP A 94 -29.39 -29.40 34.33
C ASP A 94 -29.52 -28.66 35.68
N GLU A 95 -28.66 -28.94 36.66
CA GLU A 95 -28.84 -28.52 38.07
C GLU A 95 -27.86 -27.43 38.56
N GLN A 96 -27.16 -26.73 37.65
CA GLN A 96 -26.22 -25.65 38.02
C GLN A 96 -26.53 -24.28 37.38
N ILE A 97 -27.79 -24.01 37.04
CA ILE A 97 -28.24 -22.67 36.63
C ILE A 97 -29.23 -22.10 37.67
N GLN A 98 -28.82 -22.00 38.93
CA GLN A 98 -29.62 -21.25 39.93
C GLN A 98 -28.85 -20.93 41.21
N THR A 99 -27.85 -20.05 41.12
CA THR A 99 -27.46 -19.22 42.27
C THR A 99 -26.58 -18.09 41.77
N MET A 100 -27.07 -16.85 41.89
CA MET A 100 -26.33 -15.58 42.11
C MET A 100 -27.26 -14.42 41.71
N ALA A 101 -28.35 -14.27 42.46
CA ALA A 101 -29.12 -13.03 42.53
C ALA A 101 -28.92 -12.43 43.93
N GLY A 102 -28.27 -11.27 43.98
CA GLY A 102 -28.16 -10.39 45.15
C GLY A 102 -26.76 -9.80 45.34
N PRO A 103 -26.61 -8.69 46.09
CA PRO A 103 -27.42 -7.48 46.12
C PRO A 103 -26.59 -6.24 45.69
N ALA A 104 -27.28 -5.11 45.54
CA ALA A 104 -26.68 -3.80 45.25
C ALA A 104 -25.64 -3.38 46.30
N GLY A 105 -24.54 -2.77 45.83
CA GLY A 105 -23.69 -1.89 46.64
C GLY A 105 -22.28 -2.39 46.94
N THR A 106 -21.35 -2.20 46.00
CA THR A 106 -20.02 -1.61 46.27
C THR A 106 -19.34 -1.32 44.93
N ALA A 107 -19.07 -0.05 44.66
CA ALA A 107 -18.31 0.38 43.48
C ALA A 107 -16.87 -0.14 43.62
N ARG A 108 -16.62 -1.30 42.99
CA ARG A 108 -15.28 -1.85 42.82
C ARG A 108 -14.64 -1.09 41.67
N SER A 109 -13.72 -0.19 42.01
CA SER A 109 -12.84 0.47 41.05
C SER A 109 -12.05 -0.58 40.29
N VAL A 110 -12.50 -0.90 39.09
CA VAL A 110 -11.77 -1.70 38.11
C VAL A 110 -10.52 -0.92 37.72
N PRO A 111 -9.33 -1.55 37.66
CA PRO A 111 -8.12 -0.87 37.20
C PRO A 111 -8.24 -0.58 35.69
N THR A 112 -8.74 0.61 35.36
CA THR A 112 -9.06 1.09 34.00
C THR A 112 -7.85 1.29 33.07
N LYS A 113 -6.62 0.93 33.47
CA LYS A 113 -5.41 1.25 32.68
C LYS A 113 -4.85 0.11 31.83
N GLN A 114 -5.26 -1.14 32.03
CA GLN A 114 -4.75 -2.27 31.23
C GLN A 114 -5.72 -2.74 30.13
N VAL A 115 -7.01 -2.42 30.25
CA VAL A 115 -8.01 -2.82 29.24
C VAL A 115 -7.84 -2.04 27.92
N THR A 116 -7.26 -0.84 27.95
CA THR A 116 -7.07 -0.02 26.74
C THR A 116 -5.92 -0.50 25.86
N SER A 117 -4.84 -1.06 26.41
CA SER A 117 -3.70 -1.53 25.60
C SER A 117 -4.05 -2.79 24.81
N ASP A 118 -4.77 -3.73 25.42
CA ASP A 118 -5.06 -5.02 24.81
C ASP A 118 -6.13 -4.90 23.70
N ILE A 119 -7.10 -4.00 23.87
CA ILE A 119 -8.11 -3.71 22.85
C ILE A 119 -7.46 -3.01 21.64
N LEU A 120 -6.54 -2.06 21.87
CA LEU A 120 -5.83 -1.38 20.79
C LEU A 120 -4.90 -2.32 20.01
N ALA A 121 -4.27 -3.28 20.69
CA ALA A 121 -3.41 -4.27 20.05
C ALA A 121 -4.20 -5.25 19.15
N ALA A 122 -5.41 -5.67 19.57
CA ALA A 122 -6.24 -6.58 18.78
C ALA A 122 -6.76 -5.91 17.49
N ASP A 123 -7.26 -4.68 17.63
CA ASP A 123 -7.73 -3.84 16.50
C ASP A 123 -6.59 -3.53 15.52
N PHE A 124 -5.37 -3.42 16.04
CA PHE A 124 -4.17 -3.20 15.25
C PHE A 124 -3.73 -4.43 14.43
N MET A 125 -3.76 -5.62 15.02
CA MET A 125 -3.44 -6.85 14.28
C MET A 125 -4.44 -7.10 13.15
N ASP A 126 -5.71 -6.75 13.36
CA ASP A 126 -6.73 -6.80 12.31
C ASP A 126 -6.39 -5.83 11.17
N LEU A 127 -5.97 -4.60 11.50
CA LEU A 127 -5.56 -3.59 10.51
C LEU A 127 -4.37 -4.05 9.65
N MET A 128 -3.33 -4.62 10.26
CA MET A 128 -2.16 -5.14 9.53
C MET A 128 -2.47 -6.40 8.71
N SER A 129 -3.55 -7.10 9.02
CA SER A 129 -4.01 -8.26 8.24
C SER A 129 -4.76 -7.85 6.97
N GLN A 130 -5.17 -6.58 6.85
CA GLN A 130 -5.90 -6.10 5.68
C GLN A 130 -4.98 -6.06 4.44
N PRO A 131 -5.50 -6.48 3.27
CA PRO A 131 -4.74 -6.42 2.04
C PRO A 131 -4.46 -4.96 1.68
N ILE A 132 -3.27 -4.71 1.16
CA ILE A 132 -2.84 -3.39 0.68
C ILE A 132 -2.34 -3.50 -0.77
N PRO A 133 -2.36 -2.40 -1.54
CA PRO A 133 -1.91 -2.40 -2.92
C PRO A 133 -0.47 -2.90 -3.07
N SER A 134 -0.18 -3.52 -4.22
CA SER A 134 1.17 -4.04 -4.49
C SER A 134 2.22 -2.93 -4.46
N GLY A 135 3.40 -3.23 -3.91
CA GLY A 135 4.48 -2.25 -3.73
C GLY A 135 4.43 -1.51 -2.40
N PHE A 136 3.38 -1.74 -1.61
CA PHE A 136 3.25 -1.26 -0.24
C PHE A 136 3.41 -2.41 0.75
N GLN A 137 3.87 -2.07 1.94
CA GLN A 137 3.93 -2.97 3.09
C GLN A 137 3.47 -2.22 4.35
N TRP A 138 2.86 -2.93 5.29
CA TRP A 138 2.66 -2.40 6.63
C TRP A 138 4.02 -2.29 7.33
N LEU A 139 4.33 -1.11 7.86
CA LEU A 139 5.54 -0.86 8.63
C LEU A 139 5.17 -0.35 10.01
N GLN A 140 5.65 -1.04 11.04
CA GLN A 140 5.49 -0.60 12.42
C GLN A 140 6.29 0.68 12.66
N LEU A 141 5.73 1.59 13.45
CA LEU A 141 6.37 2.88 13.70
C LEU A 141 7.66 2.72 14.53
N ASP A 142 7.83 1.67 15.32
CA ASP A 142 9.07 1.43 16.08
C ASP A 142 10.28 1.01 15.22
N GLU A 143 10.02 0.46 14.03
CA GLU A 143 11.02 0.12 13.01
C GLU A 143 11.58 1.35 12.27
N LEU A 144 10.91 2.50 12.39
CA LEU A 144 11.38 3.78 11.84
C LEU A 144 12.36 4.47 12.80
N LYS A 145 13.21 5.33 12.26
CA LYS A 145 13.98 6.30 13.05
C LYS A 145 13.09 7.47 13.47
N LEU A 146 12.15 7.21 14.39
CA LEU A 146 11.16 8.20 14.85
C LEU A 146 11.80 9.47 15.39
N ASP A 147 12.89 9.36 16.13
CA ASP A 147 13.54 10.52 16.76
C ASP A 147 13.96 11.57 15.71
N GLU A 148 14.44 11.13 14.55
CA GLU A 148 14.81 12.02 13.44
C GLU A 148 13.57 12.67 12.82
N VAL A 149 12.51 11.88 12.57
CA VAL A 149 11.25 12.37 11.99
C VAL A 149 10.57 13.40 12.89
N LEU A 150 10.52 13.13 14.20
CA LEU A 150 9.88 14.00 15.19
C LEU A 150 10.72 15.26 15.49
N ALA A 151 12.04 15.21 15.29
CA ALA A 151 12.90 16.38 15.43
C ALA A 151 12.74 17.38 14.28
N GLU A 152 12.40 16.90 13.07
CA GLU A 152 12.21 17.76 11.89
C GLU A 152 10.85 18.47 11.88
N VAL A 153 9.78 17.79 12.31
CA VAL A 153 8.40 18.35 12.30
C VAL A 153 8.02 18.75 13.71
N LYS A 154 8.22 20.03 14.05
CA LYS A 154 8.06 20.53 15.43
C LYS A 154 6.72 21.25 15.66
N SER A 155 6.16 21.83 14.61
CA SER A 155 5.01 22.72 14.72
C SER A 155 3.97 22.46 13.62
N ALA A 156 2.74 22.91 13.85
CA ALA A 156 1.68 22.85 12.84
C ALA A 156 2.01 23.70 11.58
N GLU A 157 2.95 24.64 11.68
CA GLU A 157 3.38 25.48 10.56
C GLU A 157 4.23 24.69 9.55
N ASP A 158 4.94 23.65 10.00
CA ASP A 158 5.79 22.78 9.17
C ASP A 158 4.98 21.89 8.20
N TYR A 159 3.65 21.88 8.34
CA TYR A 159 2.75 21.13 7.44
C TYR A 159 2.51 21.87 6.10
N ARG A 160 2.72 23.19 6.08
CA ARG A 160 2.51 24.03 4.90
C ARG A 160 3.69 23.92 3.92
N PRO A 161 3.44 24.07 2.60
CA PRO A 161 2.21 24.56 1.96
C PRO A 161 1.19 23.48 1.57
N HIS A 162 1.48 22.20 1.76
CA HIS A 162 0.76 21.12 1.06
C HIS A 162 -0.53 20.65 1.74
N ALA A 163 -0.59 20.68 3.07
CA ALA A 163 -1.79 20.33 3.83
C ALA A 163 -1.73 20.95 5.23
N THR A 164 -2.85 21.01 5.94
CA THR A 164 -2.86 21.36 7.37
C THR A 164 -2.72 20.11 8.24
N TYR A 165 -2.40 20.29 9.52
CA TYR A 165 -2.39 19.20 10.50
C TYR A 165 -3.76 18.51 10.62
N GLU A 166 -4.83 19.31 10.63
CA GLU A 166 -6.21 18.82 10.69
C GLU A 166 -6.57 17.98 9.46
N ASP A 167 -6.12 18.39 8.26
CA ASP A 167 -6.31 17.61 7.03
C ASP A 167 -5.62 16.25 7.11
N MET A 168 -4.42 16.19 7.71
CA MET A 168 -3.69 14.92 7.88
C MET A 168 -4.41 13.98 8.86
N GLN A 169 -4.90 14.50 9.99
CA GLN A 169 -5.67 13.72 10.95
C GLN A 169 -6.99 13.22 10.33
N SER A 170 -7.71 14.09 9.62
CA SER A 170 -8.92 13.71 8.89
C SER A 170 -8.63 12.67 7.80
N GLY A 171 -7.51 12.82 7.10
CA GLY A 171 -7.04 11.88 6.08
C GLY A 171 -6.76 10.50 6.66
N LEU A 172 -6.09 10.41 7.82
CA LEU A 172 -5.84 9.15 8.52
C LEU A 172 -7.14 8.49 9.00
N GLN A 173 -8.08 9.27 9.54
CA GLN A 173 -9.38 8.73 9.95
C GLN A 173 -10.14 8.14 8.75
N LYS A 174 -10.22 8.89 7.64
CA LYS A 174 -10.88 8.42 6.41
C LYS A 174 -10.15 7.23 5.77
N LEU A 175 -8.81 7.17 5.88
CA LEU A 175 -8.02 6.00 5.47
C LEU A 175 -8.53 4.75 6.18
N ARG A 176 -8.66 4.82 7.51
CA ARG A 176 -9.13 3.71 8.34
C ARG A 176 -10.59 3.33 8.09
N GLU A 177 -11.48 4.31 8.04
CA GLU A 177 -12.92 4.07 8.02
C GLU A 177 -13.48 3.76 6.62
N LYS A 178 -12.81 4.22 5.56
CA LYS A 178 -13.34 4.13 4.19
C LYS A 178 -12.39 3.44 3.22
N ILE A 179 -11.14 3.87 3.16
CA ILE A 179 -10.20 3.42 2.13
C ILE A 179 -9.79 1.97 2.38
N LEU A 180 -9.33 1.63 3.59
CA LEU A 180 -8.88 0.29 3.91
C LEU A 180 -10.01 -0.75 3.77
N PRO A 181 -11.25 -0.53 4.27
CA PRO A 181 -12.36 -1.44 4.01
C PRO A 181 -12.70 -1.60 2.52
N ALA A 182 -12.62 -0.53 1.73
CA ALA A 182 -12.86 -0.60 0.29
C ALA A 182 -11.79 -1.44 -0.43
N ILE A 183 -10.52 -1.29 -0.05
CA ILE A 183 -9.42 -2.13 -0.53
C ILE A 183 -9.64 -3.58 -0.11
N ALA A 184 -10.04 -3.84 1.14
CA ALA A 184 -10.33 -5.19 1.60
C ALA A 184 -11.47 -5.86 0.81
N ALA A 185 -12.51 -5.11 0.44
CA ALA A 185 -13.64 -5.62 -0.34
C ALA A 185 -13.30 -5.90 -1.82
N GLN A 186 -12.42 -5.10 -2.42
CA GLN A 186 -12.08 -5.19 -3.86
C GLN A 186 -10.79 -5.99 -4.10
N GLY A 187 -9.95 -6.13 -3.08
CA GLY A 187 -8.63 -6.74 -3.16
C GLY A 187 -7.64 -5.88 -3.94
N TYR A 188 -6.76 -6.54 -4.71
CA TYR A 188 -5.66 -5.91 -5.44
C TYR A 188 -6.08 -5.01 -6.61
N THR A 189 -7.37 -4.93 -6.93
CA THR A 189 -7.90 -4.08 -8.01
C THR A 189 -8.24 -2.67 -7.54
N ALA A 190 -8.16 -2.38 -6.24
CA ALA A 190 -8.40 -1.04 -5.72
C ALA A 190 -7.29 -0.08 -6.15
N ASP A 191 -7.67 0.91 -6.97
CA ASP A 191 -6.77 1.94 -7.50
C ASP A 191 -7.39 3.35 -7.40
N SER A 192 -6.62 4.38 -7.77
CA SER A 192 -7.10 5.77 -7.75
C SER A 192 -8.34 5.96 -8.63
N PHE A 193 -8.41 5.26 -9.78
CA PHE A 193 -9.53 5.37 -10.70
C PHE A 193 -10.85 4.89 -10.07
N MET A 194 -10.82 3.79 -9.32
CA MET A 194 -11.97 3.30 -8.57
C MET A 194 -12.48 4.35 -7.57
N PHE A 195 -11.60 4.94 -6.76
CA PHE A 195 -12.00 5.98 -5.79
C PHE A 195 -12.52 7.25 -6.47
N SER A 196 -11.95 7.63 -7.62
CA SER A 196 -12.46 8.76 -8.42
C SER A 196 -13.90 8.55 -8.89
N GLN A 197 -14.26 7.31 -9.26
CA GLN A 197 -15.62 6.97 -9.66
C GLN A 197 -16.57 7.01 -8.47
N MET A 198 -16.15 6.50 -7.31
CA MET A 198 -16.95 6.57 -6.08
C MET A 198 -17.24 8.01 -5.67
N ASP A 199 -16.22 8.89 -5.70
CA ASP A 199 -16.38 10.30 -5.36
C ASP A 199 -17.30 11.01 -6.36
N ARG A 200 -17.17 10.72 -7.66
CA ARG A 200 -18.05 11.28 -8.69
C ARG A 200 -19.50 10.83 -8.54
N GLN A 201 -19.73 9.56 -8.19
CA GLN A 201 -21.08 9.03 -7.93
C GLN A 201 -21.71 9.68 -6.69
N ALA A 202 -20.90 9.97 -5.67
CA ALA A 202 -21.33 10.66 -4.45
C ALA A 202 -21.43 12.19 -4.61
N GLY A 203 -21.03 12.76 -5.75
CA GLY A 203 -20.98 14.21 -5.96
C GLY A 203 -19.94 14.92 -5.11
N VAL A 204 -18.91 14.21 -4.65
CA VAL A 204 -17.82 14.73 -3.82
C VAL A 204 -16.70 15.26 -4.73
N LYS A 205 -16.14 16.42 -4.39
CA LYS A 205 -15.00 16.99 -5.11
C LYS A 205 -13.71 16.27 -4.73
N PHE A 206 -12.73 16.29 -5.62
CA PHE A 206 -11.44 15.64 -5.42
C PHE A 206 -10.75 16.07 -4.11
N GLU A 207 -10.84 17.35 -3.75
CA GLU A 207 -10.16 17.91 -2.57
C GLU A 207 -10.61 17.29 -1.24
N ASP A 208 -11.87 16.84 -1.20
CA ASP A 208 -12.53 16.24 -0.04
C ASP A 208 -12.74 14.72 -0.19
N GLY A 209 -12.44 14.22 -1.39
CA GLY A 209 -12.73 12.88 -1.87
C GLY A 209 -11.82 11.80 -1.33
N SER A 210 -12.28 10.57 -1.49
CA SER A 210 -11.56 9.34 -1.17
C SER A 210 -10.34 9.17 -2.07
N GLN A 211 -10.40 9.65 -3.32
CA GLN A 211 -9.31 9.56 -4.29
C GLN A 211 -8.05 10.27 -3.79
N LYS A 212 -8.15 11.52 -3.33
CA LYS A 212 -6.99 12.28 -2.83
C LYS A 212 -6.33 11.61 -1.64
N ILE A 213 -7.12 10.99 -0.77
CA ILE A 213 -6.61 10.27 0.41
C ILE A 213 -5.90 8.99 -0.03
N PHE A 214 -6.50 8.25 -0.97
CA PHE A 214 -5.84 7.10 -1.57
C PHE A 214 -4.51 7.49 -2.21
N GLU A 215 -4.46 8.56 -3.01
CA GLU A 215 -3.22 9.04 -3.64
C GLU A 215 -2.18 9.50 -2.60
N ALA A 216 -2.62 10.12 -1.51
CA ALA A 216 -1.73 10.54 -0.43
C ALA A 216 -1.08 9.36 0.32
N PHE A 217 -1.70 8.18 0.38
CA PHE A 217 -1.14 7.01 1.09
C PHE A 217 -0.58 5.92 0.18
N PHE A 218 -1.10 5.81 -1.05
CA PHE A 218 -0.79 4.73 -2.01
C PHE A 218 -0.38 5.23 -3.41
N GLY A 219 -0.32 6.55 -3.63
CA GLY A 219 0.10 7.15 -4.89
C GLY A 219 1.60 7.48 -4.94
N ASP A 220 1.93 8.50 -5.74
CA ASP A 220 3.31 8.99 -5.88
C ASP A 220 3.79 9.74 -4.64
N ASP A 221 2.87 10.41 -3.96
CA ASP A 221 3.15 11.10 -2.71
C ASP A 221 3.20 10.17 -1.51
N ALA A 222 3.03 8.85 -1.65
CA ALA A 222 2.97 7.94 -0.51
C ALA A 222 4.19 8.01 0.45
N ILE A 223 4.00 7.50 1.67
CA ILE A 223 5.08 7.42 2.66
C ILE A 223 6.14 6.48 2.10
N ALA A 224 7.34 6.99 1.89
CA ALA A 224 8.40 6.27 1.21
C ALA A 224 9.57 6.08 2.17
N VAL A 225 10.00 4.83 2.33
CA VAL A 225 11.04 4.45 3.29
C VAL A 225 12.18 3.71 2.60
N GLN A 226 13.37 3.82 3.17
CA GLN A 226 14.56 3.09 2.75
C GLN A 226 15.18 2.40 3.96
N LEU A 227 15.48 1.09 3.84
CA LEU A 227 16.15 0.35 4.90
C LEU A 227 17.62 0.79 5.01
N ASP A 228 18.01 1.29 6.18
CA ASP A 228 19.39 1.55 6.53
C ASP A 228 20.10 0.23 6.87
N PRO A 229 21.11 -0.20 6.09
CA PRO A 229 21.79 -1.46 6.32
C PRO A 229 22.64 -1.47 7.60
N ILE A 230 22.99 -0.31 8.15
CA ILE A 230 23.85 -0.20 9.34
C ILE A 230 23.01 -0.36 10.59
N THR A 231 21.90 0.38 10.68
CA THR A 231 21.04 0.37 11.88
C THR A 231 19.96 -0.70 11.84
N GLY A 232 19.62 -1.21 10.65
CA GLY A 232 18.49 -2.13 10.44
C GLY A 232 17.13 -1.45 10.56
N LYS A 233 17.10 -0.12 10.74
CA LYS A 233 15.86 0.69 10.78
C LYS A 233 15.57 1.33 9.44
N TYR A 234 14.35 1.80 9.27
CA TYR A 234 13.92 2.48 8.07
C TYR A 234 14.10 4.00 8.18
N ASP A 235 14.76 4.57 7.18
CA ASP A 235 14.89 6.01 6.96
C ASP A 235 13.72 6.52 6.13
N VAL A 236 13.13 7.63 6.55
CA VAL A 236 11.99 8.25 5.86
C VAL A 236 12.50 9.15 4.75
N THR A 237 12.13 8.82 3.51
CA THR A 237 12.43 9.64 2.32
C THR A 237 11.29 10.59 1.99
N ASN A 238 10.04 10.15 2.18
CA ASN A 238 8.84 10.97 1.98
C ASN A 238 7.79 10.68 3.08
N GLY A 239 6.93 11.66 3.38
CA GLY A 239 5.76 11.48 4.24
C GLY A 239 5.97 11.73 5.73
N ARG A 240 7.02 12.47 6.13
CA ARG A 240 7.31 12.82 7.53
C ARG A 240 6.10 13.42 8.26
N ASN A 241 5.41 14.38 7.65
CA ASN A 241 4.21 15.01 8.23
C ASN A 241 3.06 14.00 8.45
N ARG A 242 2.91 12.99 7.59
CA ARG A 242 1.92 11.92 7.76
C ARG A 242 2.30 10.98 8.89
N ILE A 243 3.59 10.65 9.01
CA ILE A 243 4.10 9.85 10.12
C ILE A 243 3.88 10.58 11.44
N ARG A 244 4.21 11.88 11.51
CA ARG A 244 3.97 12.70 12.70
C ARG A 244 2.51 12.72 13.10
N ALA A 245 1.61 13.02 12.16
CA ALA A 245 0.17 13.03 12.43
C ALA A 245 -0.36 11.65 12.86
N ALA A 246 0.21 10.56 12.33
CA ALA A 246 -0.15 9.20 12.71
C ALA A 246 0.32 8.85 14.12
N VAL A 247 1.54 9.23 14.50
CA VAL A 247 2.06 9.10 15.87
C VAL A 247 1.15 9.85 16.84
N ASP A 248 0.83 11.10 16.53
CA ASP A 248 -0.04 11.94 17.38
C ASP A 248 -1.47 11.38 17.45
N ALA A 249 -1.94 10.70 16.40
CA ALA A 249 -3.23 9.99 16.37
C ALA A 249 -3.20 8.58 16.99
N GLY A 250 -2.06 8.14 17.54
CA GLY A 250 -1.92 6.84 18.21
C GLY A 250 -1.90 5.63 17.27
N TRP A 251 -1.53 5.82 16.02
CA TRP A 251 -1.29 4.70 15.09
C TRP A 251 -0.03 3.93 15.49
N LEU A 252 -0.02 2.62 15.23
CA LEU A 252 1.12 1.75 15.52
C LEU A 252 1.89 1.30 14.27
N ALA A 253 1.24 1.31 13.10
CA ALA A 253 1.86 1.06 11.79
C ALA A 253 1.20 1.89 10.71
N LEU A 254 1.89 2.06 9.59
CA LEU A 254 1.40 2.74 8.40
C LEU A 254 1.72 1.94 7.14
N PRO A 255 0.92 2.09 6.08
CA PRO A 255 1.30 1.60 4.77
C PRO A 255 2.46 2.46 4.24
N VAL A 256 3.55 1.80 3.85
CA VAL A 256 4.72 2.47 3.29
C VAL A 256 5.15 1.83 1.97
N LYS A 257 5.65 2.67 1.08
CA LYS A 257 6.30 2.29 -0.17
C LYS A 257 7.77 2.01 0.11
N ASN A 258 8.20 0.76 -0.10
CA ASN A 258 9.61 0.42 0.04
C ASN A 258 10.37 0.90 -1.20
N VAL A 259 11.19 1.92 -1.03
CA VAL A 259 12.04 2.42 -2.11
C VAL A 259 13.21 1.46 -2.23
N ARG A 260 13.29 0.73 -3.34
CA ARG A 260 14.43 -0.14 -3.63
C ARG A 260 15.72 0.65 -3.41
N ARG A 261 16.69 0.03 -2.73
CA ARG A 261 18.01 0.61 -2.48
C ARG A 261 18.49 1.31 -3.75
N LYS A 262 18.79 2.61 -3.67
CA LYS A 262 19.81 3.16 -4.57
C LYS A 262 21.02 2.28 -4.33
N THR A 263 21.40 1.50 -5.33
CA THR A 263 22.69 0.81 -5.33
C THR A 263 23.70 1.88 -4.97
N TYR A 264 24.28 1.76 -3.77
CA TYR A 264 25.31 2.68 -3.33
C TYR A 264 26.47 2.42 -4.27
N GLU A 265 26.57 3.21 -5.34
CA GLU A 265 27.80 3.28 -6.12
C GLU A 265 28.81 3.86 -5.13
N PRO A 266 29.80 3.07 -4.68
CA PRO A 266 30.80 3.59 -3.76
C PRO A 266 31.44 4.75 -4.50
N SER A 267 31.23 5.97 -3.99
CA SER A 267 31.88 7.16 -4.51
C SER A 267 33.36 6.83 -4.52
N GLU A 268 33.93 6.72 -5.71
CA GLU A 268 35.31 6.32 -5.90
C GLU A 268 36.16 7.15 -4.94
N ARG A 269 36.89 6.44 -4.07
CA ARG A 269 37.85 7.04 -3.15
C ARG A 269 38.68 8.00 -3.97
N SER A 270 38.44 9.30 -3.76
CA SER A 270 39.39 10.35 -4.15
C SER A 270 40.68 9.97 -3.45
N SER A 271 41.57 9.41 -4.25
CA SER A 271 42.87 8.93 -3.81
C SER A 271 43.68 10.18 -3.53
N GLU A 272 44.04 10.38 -2.27
CA GLU A 272 45.17 11.23 -1.89
C GLU A 272 46.48 10.67 -2.46
#